data_AF-A0A0W0R304-F1
#
_entry.id   AF-A0A0W0R304-F1
#
_cell.length_a   1.000
_cell.length_b   1.000
_cell.length_c   1.000
_cell.angle_alpha   90.00
_cell.angle_beta   90.00
_cell.angle_gamma   90.00
#
_symmetry.space_group_name_H-M   'P 1'
#
loop_
_entity.id
_entity.type
_entity.pdbx_description
1 polymer ?
#
loop_
_entity_poly.entity_id
_entity_poly.type
_entity_poly.pdbx_seq_one_letter_code
_entity_poly.pdbx_strand_id
1 'polypeptide(L)'
;MAGKLTDKQYKDLYYGLLRHYQYCRERGINEYWQIRQELFAAVNTLLGERRFPGIKETEYANLYNAVEVFAKATPAGRTLKEETMPSSMLSYQPVTSSVQINNYYQSSLSRWDDFIFFTPRPIPYYPPVVVIDRSSNTSNDDKKKNDMFASLAILGLVLFAVAATGIAVYYLLKEISHNMERFTYNEGWFQAATSMCSMAAFAFASSWFCSAFLTSPLSTLAISLGMANPLSAAMFGVVCCSILGTAAATFIFTLIQQKMLKNSNPDALDANDPYRYIISPSQEEALEEKRINPVAVKLAIIALRAEMSEEQPMHRLWSWRTQVTKKNMDTIRKLKSGDLDEVKVGDLSFDCRKYDVVSSYTAYPAAYGQPPAYNPYSVPSAPPADSRFGI
;
A
#
# COMPACT_ATOMS: atom_id res chain seq x y z
N MET A 1 10.47 -20.67 0.53
CA MET A 1 10.87 -19.70 -0.50
C MET A 1 11.82 -18.72 0.15
N ALA A 2 13.13 -18.86 -0.06
CA ALA A 2 14.14 -17.93 0.46
C ALA A 2 14.81 -17.24 -0.73
N GLY A 3 14.86 -15.91 -0.72
CA GLY A 3 15.84 -15.18 -1.54
C GLY A 3 15.38 -14.11 -2.52
N LYS A 4 14.10 -13.67 -2.60
CA LYS A 4 13.67 -12.50 -3.40
C LYS A 4 12.99 -11.48 -2.49
N LEU A 5 13.21 -10.18 -2.74
CA LEU A 5 12.51 -9.12 -2.01
C LEU A 5 11.01 -9.20 -2.29
N THR A 6 10.19 -9.13 -1.24
CA THR A 6 8.74 -9.12 -1.37
C THR A 6 8.23 -7.71 -1.65
N ASP A 7 7.03 -7.59 -2.22
CA ASP A 7 6.45 -6.28 -2.55
C ASP A 7 6.18 -5.45 -1.28
N LYS A 8 5.87 -6.11 -0.15
CA LYS A 8 5.83 -5.46 1.16
C LYS A 8 7.19 -4.88 1.55
N GLN A 9 8.29 -5.59 1.32
CA GLN A 9 9.63 -5.07 1.64
C GLN A 9 10.00 -3.87 0.76
N TYR A 10 9.63 -3.88 -0.52
CA TYR A 10 9.78 -2.70 -1.39
C TYR A 10 8.92 -1.53 -0.94
N LYS A 11 7.69 -1.81 -0.50
CA LYS A 11 6.79 -0.81 0.07
C LYS A 11 7.38 -0.16 1.30
N ASP A 12 7.83 -0.98 2.24
CA ASP A 12 8.48 -0.53 3.45
C ASP A 12 9.67 0.33 3.02
N LEU A 13 10.64 -0.20 2.26
CA LEU A 13 11.79 0.55 1.72
C LEU A 13 11.40 1.93 1.16
N TYR A 14 10.39 2.00 0.29
CA TYR A 14 9.92 3.26 -0.28
C TYR A 14 9.49 4.28 0.78
N TYR A 15 8.69 3.89 1.77
CA TYR A 15 8.17 4.83 2.78
C TYR A 15 9.28 5.43 3.64
N GLY A 16 10.35 4.68 3.91
CA GLY A 16 11.46 5.15 4.72
C GLY A 16 12.43 6.00 3.91
N LEU A 17 12.65 5.67 2.64
CA LEU A 17 13.34 6.57 1.72
C LEU A 17 12.59 7.90 1.59
N LEU A 18 11.25 7.84 1.43
CA LEU A 18 10.40 9.03 1.37
C LEU A 18 10.50 9.88 2.63
N ARG A 19 10.40 9.26 3.81
CA ARG A 19 10.51 9.96 5.09
C ARG A 19 11.90 10.55 5.30
N HIS A 20 12.96 9.80 4.96
CA HIS A 20 14.33 10.29 5.10
C HIS A 20 14.60 11.46 4.15
N TYR A 21 14.08 11.38 2.92
CA TYR A 21 14.11 12.50 1.97
C TYR A 21 13.36 13.73 2.48
N GLN A 22 12.17 13.57 3.07
CA GLN A 22 11.43 14.68 3.71
C GLN A 22 12.27 15.31 4.84
N TYR A 23 12.93 14.49 5.67
CA TYR A 23 13.84 14.97 6.70
C TYR A 23 15.06 15.71 6.14
N CYS A 24 15.65 15.24 5.04
CA CYS A 24 16.71 15.96 4.33
C CYS A 24 16.23 17.34 3.86
N ARG A 25 15.02 17.42 3.29
CA ARG A 25 14.42 18.70 2.87
C ARG A 25 14.20 19.65 4.05
N GLU A 26 13.71 19.16 5.18
CA GLU A 26 13.52 19.95 6.40
C GLU A 26 14.84 20.52 6.93
N ARG A 27 15.95 19.79 6.76
CA ARG A 27 17.32 20.26 7.06
C ARG A 27 17.90 21.22 6.02
N GLY A 28 17.18 21.51 4.94
CA GLY A 28 17.64 22.36 3.83
C GLY A 28 18.60 21.65 2.87
N ILE A 29 18.74 20.32 2.93
CA ILE A 29 19.54 19.54 1.99
C ILE A 29 18.76 19.40 0.68
N ASN A 30 19.16 20.16 -0.33
CA ASN A 30 18.50 20.19 -1.63
C ASN A 30 19.38 19.70 -2.79
N GLU A 31 20.67 19.46 -2.54
CA GLU A 31 21.58 18.93 -3.55
C GLU A 31 21.41 17.43 -3.73
N TYR A 32 21.29 16.98 -4.98
CA TYR A 32 21.11 15.57 -5.32
C TYR A 32 22.17 14.68 -4.68
N TRP A 33 23.45 15.05 -4.75
CA TRP A 33 24.55 14.22 -4.26
C TRP A 33 24.47 13.99 -2.75
N GLN A 34 24.09 15.02 -2.00
CA GLN A 34 23.93 14.94 -0.55
C GLN A 34 22.72 14.06 -0.18
N ILE A 35 21.58 14.26 -0.87
CA ILE A 35 20.38 13.44 -0.69
C ILE A 35 20.69 11.97 -1.01
N ARG A 36 21.35 11.71 -2.14
CA ARG A 36 21.74 10.37 -2.56
C ARG A 36 22.64 9.71 -1.52
N GLN A 37 23.70 10.38 -1.08
CA GLN A 37 24.62 9.83 -0.08
C GLN A 37 23.94 9.51 1.25
N GLU A 38 23.10 10.41 1.76
CA GLU A 38 22.33 10.20 2.99
C GLU A 38 21.38 8.99 2.85
N LEU A 39 20.65 8.88 1.73
CA LEU A 39 19.77 7.74 1.47
C LEU A 39 20.54 6.41 1.35
N PHE A 40 21.65 6.39 0.63
CA PHE A 40 22.51 5.20 0.52
C PHE A 40 23.14 4.82 1.85
N ALA A 41 23.58 5.80 2.65
CA ALA A 41 24.12 5.57 3.99
C ALA A 41 23.05 4.97 4.91
N ALA A 42 21.82 5.51 4.89
CA ALA A 42 20.69 5.00 5.66
C ALA A 42 20.36 3.54 5.30
N VAL A 43 20.37 3.19 4.00
CA VAL A 43 20.16 1.79 3.59
C VAL A 43 21.35 0.90 3.96
N ASN A 44 22.59 1.39 3.84
CA ASN A 44 23.79 0.64 4.20
C ASN A 44 23.91 0.38 5.70
N THR A 45 23.53 1.31 6.58
CA THR A 45 23.50 1.08 8.02
C THR A 45 22.48 0.00 8.38
N LEU A 46 21.30 0.04 7.76
CA LEU A 46 20.28 -1.00 7.92
C LEU A 46 20.77 -2.39 7.44
N LEU A 47 21.48 -2.45 6.32
CA LEU A 47 22.02 -3.70 5.77
C LEU A 47 23.28 -4.20 6.52
N GLY A 48 24.10 -3.27 7.00
CA GLY A 48 25.42 -3.52 7.59
C GLY A 48 25.36 -4.04 9.03
N GLU A 49 24.38 -3.61 9.82
CA GLU A 49 24.24 -4.11 11.19
C GLU A 49 23.68 -5.54 11.24
N ARG A 50 22.80 -5.93 10.29
CA ARG A 50 22.25 -7.29 10.18
C ARG A 50 21.81 -7.56 8.74
N ARG A 51 22.66 -8.24 7.94
CA ARG A 51 22.25 -8.84 6.65
C ARG A 51 20.88 -9.50 6.83
N PHE A 52 19.86 -9.05 6.10
CA PHE A 52 18.52 -9.62 6.20
C PHE A 52 18.63 -11.15 5.99
N PRO A 53 18.39 -11.98 7.01
CA PRO A 53 18.61 -13.41 6.86
C PRO A 53 17.63 -13.95 5.83
N GLY A 54 18.17 -14.55 4.77
CA GLY A 54 17.40 -15.14 3.68
C GLY A 54 17.26 -14.29 2.41
N ILE A 55 17.86 -13.10 2.32
CA ILE A 55 17.97 -12.34 1.06
C ILE A 55 19.25 -12.77 0.31
N LYS A 56 19.13 -13.11 -0.98
CA LYS A 56 20.28 -13.48 -1.83
C LYS A 56 21.14 -12.27 -2.13
N GLU A 57 22.44 -12.47 -2.31
CA GLU A 57 23.39 -11.40 -2.70
C GLU A 57 22.95 -10.66 -3.98
N THR A 58 22.32 -11.37 -4.92
CA THR A 58 21.77 -10.80 -6.16
C THR A 58 20.65 -9.78 -5.93
N GLU A 59 19.91 -9.87 -4.81
CA GLU A 59 18.83 -8.94 -4.49
C GLU A 59 19.32 -7.63 -3.85
N TYR A 60 20.55 -7.60 -3.33
CA TYR A 60 21.13 -6.36 -2.81
C TYR A 60 21.34 -5.35 -3.95
N ALA A 61 21.69 -5.83 -5.15
CA ALA A 61 21.74 -4.99 -6.34
C ALA A 61 20.38 -4.33 -6.65
N ASN A 62 19.28 -5.06 -6.43
CA ASN A 62 17.92 -4.52 -6.61
C ASN A 62 17.58 -3.46 -5.56
N LEU A 63 18.03 -3.62 -4.31
CA LEU A 63 17.88 -2.59 -3.27
C LEU A 63 18.62 -1.30 -3.63
N TYR A 64 19.88 -1.41 -4.05
CA TYR A 64 20.65 -0.24 -4.45
C TYR A 64 20.08 0.44 -5.69
N ASN A 65 19.60 -0.35 -6.66
CA ASN A 65 18.87 0.17 -7.80
C ASN A 65 17.60 0.91 -7.36
N ALA A 66 16.86 0.38 -6.38
CA ALA A 66 15.67 1.04 -5.85
C ALA A 66 16.00 2.41 -5.19
N VAL A 67 17.10 2.50 -4.43
CA VAL A 67 17.57 3.77 -3.84
C VAL A 67 17.96 4.76 -4.93
N GLU A 68 18.69 4.30 -5.95
CA GLU A 68 19.13 5.12 -7.08
C GLU A 68 17.93 5.68 -7.84
N VAL A 69 16.97 4.83 -8.19
CA VAL A 69 15.72 5.23 -8.86
C VAL A 69 14.96 6.26 -8.00
N PHE A 70 14.83 6.01 -6.70
CA PHE A 70 14.16 6.94 -5.80
C PHE A 70 14.87 8.31 -5.76
N ALA A 71 16.20 8.32 -5.62
CA ALA A 71 16.99 9.55 -5.60
C ALA A 71 16.85 10.35 -6.91
N LYS A 72 16.88 9.67 -8.07
CA LYS A 72 16.64 10.30 -9.37
C LYS A 72 15.22 10.87 -9.51
N ALA A 73 14.24 10.23 -8.87
CA ALA A 73 12.86 10.69 -8.94
C ALA A 73 12.60 12.01 -8.18
N THR A 74 13.48 12.38 -7.26
CA THR A 74 13.41 13.65 -6.53
C THR A 74 13.59 14.86 -7.46
N PRO A 75 13.06 16.05 -7.12
CA PRO A 75 13.27 17.27 -7.90
C PRO A 75 14.75 17.57 -8.18
N ALA A 76 15.62 17.30 -7.20
CA ALA A 76 17.07 17.47 -7.33
C ALA A 76 17.71 16.48 -8.31
N GLY A 77 17.17 15.26 -8.39
CA GLY A 77 17.62 14.26 -9.36
C GLY A 77 17.22 14.59 -10.79
N ARG A 78 16.03 15.19 -10.99
CA ARG A 78 15.53 15.54 -12.33
C ARG A 78 16.29 16.66 -13.02
N THR A 79 16.94 17.55 -12.27
CA THR A 79 17.71 18.65 -12.86
C THR A 79 19.07 18.20 -13.36
N LEU A 80 19.52 16.99 -13.02
CA LEU A 80 20.76 16.42 -13.53
C LEU A 80 20.56 15.88 -14.95
N LYS A 81 21.35 16.41 -15.90
CA LYS A 81 21.49 15.80 -17.22
C LYS A 81 22.26 14.49 -17.10
N GLU A 82 21.79 13.46 -17.78
CA GLU A 82 22.35 12.10 -17.72
C GLU A 82 23.84 12.02 -18.08
N GLU A 83 24.33 12.94 -18.91
CA GLU A 83 25.74 13.04 -19.33
C GLU A 83 26.71 13.39 -18.19
N THR A 84 26.22 13.88 -17.05
CA THR A 84 27.06 14.29 -15.90
C THR A 84 27.21 13.23 -14.82
N MET A 85 26.71 12.00 -15.00
CA MET A 85 26.94 10.91 -14.05
C MET A 85 28.32 10.29 -14.30
N PRO A 86 29.32 10.47 -13.40
CA PRO A 86 30.64 9.91 -13.62
C PRO A 86 30.61 8.37 -13.52
N SER A 87 31.12 7.69 -14.55
CA SER A 87 31.17 6.22 -14.66
C SER A 87 31.93 5.53 -13.51
N SER A 88 32.76 6.26 -12.76
CA SER A 88 33.44 5.78 -11.55
C SER A 88 32.51 5.56 -10.35
N MET A 89 31.22 5.93 -10.44
CA MET A 89 30.24 5.79 -9.36
C MET A 89 29.43 4.48 -9.39
N LEU A 90 29.61 3.64 -10.42
CA LEU A 90 29.05 2.28 -10.49
C LEU A 90 29.93 1.23 -9.79
N SER A 91 31.21 1.55 -9.56
CA SER A 91 32.10 0.75 -8.73
C SER A 91 31.91 1.11 -7.26
N TYR A 92 31.12 0.29 -6.57
CA TYR A 92 30.93 0.32 -5.13
C TYR A 92 32.27 0.19 -4.38
N GLN A 93 32.60 1.15 -3.53
CA GLN A 93 33.45 0.92 -2.36
C GLN A 93 32.63 1.26 -1.12
N PRO A 94 32.47 0.34 -0.15
CA PRO A 94 31.83 0.66 1.12
C PRO A 94 32.70 1.68 1.84
N VAL A 95 32.34 2.95 1.79
CA VAL A 95 32.97 3.96 2.63
C VAL A 95 32.47 3.72 4.05
N THR A 96 33.27 3.02 4.86
CA THR A 96 33.12 2.99 6.31
C THR A 96 33.55 4.35 6.88
N SER A 97 32.83 5.41 6.53
CA SER A 97 32.85 6.62 7.33
C SER A 97 31.92 6.37 8.50
N SER A 98 32.49 6.23 9.70
CA SER A 98 31.74 6.26 10.94
C SER A 98 31.13 7.66 11.08
N VAL A 99 29.98 7.87 10.44
CA VAL A 99 29.08 8.96 10.80
C VAL A 99 28.68 8.65 12.24
N GLN A 100 29.03 9.52 13.19
CA GLN A 100 28.54 9.45 14.55
C GLN A 100 27.03 9.67 14.52
N ILE A 101 26.28 8.59 14.30
CA ILE A 101 24.84 8.57 14.49
C ILE A 101 24.64 8.48 16.00
N ASN A 102 24.20 9.59 16.61
CA ASN A 102 23.87 9.63 18.03
C ASN A 102 22.92 8.49 18.39
N ASN A 103 23.25 7.79 19.47
CA ASN A 103 22.54 6.66 20.07
C ASN A 103 21.04 6.91 20.30
N TYR A 104 20.22 6.74 19.26
CA TYR A 104 18.76 6.81 19.33
C TYR A 104 18.05 5.47 19.06
N TYR A 105 18.81 4.41 18.76
CA TYR A 105 18.26 3.13 18.30
C TYR A 105 18.50 2.03 19.33
N GLN A 106 17.58 1.92 20.29
CA GLN A 106 17.53 0.73 21.14
C GLN A 106 16.09 0.44 21.58
N SER A 107 15.35 -0.34 20.77
CA SER A 107 14.27 -1.17 21.32
C SER A 107 13.96 -2.34 20.41
N SER A 108 13.83 -3.52 21.01
CA SER A 108 13.67 -4.84 20.40
C SER A 108 12.26 -5.09 19.86
N LEU A 109 11.95 -4.58 18.66
CA LEU A 109 10.77 -4.98 17.88
C LEU A 109 11.20 -5.38 16.46
N SER A 110 10.30 -5.99 15.70
CA SER A 110 10.68 -6.77 14.51
C SER A 110 11.40 -5.91 13.45
N ARG A 111 12.37 -6.51 12.74
CA ARG A 111 13.39 -5.85 11.88
C ARG A 111 12.87 -4.86 10.81
N TRP A 112 11.58 -4.83 10.52
CA TRP A 112 10.94 -3.90 9.58
C TRP A 112 10.16 -2.78 10.30
N ASP A 113 9.83 -2.95 11.58
CA ASP A 113 9.15 -1.92 12.36
C ASP A 113 10.09 -0.74 12.67
N ASP A 114 11.38 -1.00 12.88
CA ASP A 114 12.41 0.05 13.06
C ASP A 114 12.50 0.99 11.83
N PHE A 115 12.20 0.45 10.65
CA PHE A 115 12.15 1.19 9.39
C PHE A 115 10.99 2.22 9.35
N ILE A 116 9.90 1.96 10.09
CA ILE A 116 8.68 2.78 10.14
C ILE A 116 8.75 3.84 11.27
N PHE A 117 9.75 3.84 12.15
CA PHE A 117 9.78 4.71 13.35
C PHE A 117 11.01 5.65 13.46
N PHE A 118 11.47 6.22 12.35
CA PHE A 118 12.55 7.22 12.33
C PHE A 118 12.24 8.60 12.98
N THR A 119 11.14 8.79 13.74
CA THR A 119 10.89 10.03 14.53
C THR A 119 10.04 9.75 15.80
N PRO A 120 10.14 10.58 16.85
CA PRO A 120 9.57 10.31 18.18
C PRO A 120 8.04 10.25 18.16
N ARG A 121 7.50 9.34 18.99
CA ARG A 121 6.06 9.10 19.12
C ARG A 121 5.34 10.34 19.67
N PRO A 122 4.29 10.86 19.01
CA PRO A 122 3.35 11.75 19.67
C PRO A 122 2.50 10.95 20.67
N ILE A 123 2.33 11.53 21.86
CA ILE A 123 1.53 11.00 22.96
C ILE A 123 0.05 10.98 22.53
N PRO A 124 -0.66 9.84 22.61
CA PRO A 124 -2.09 9.81 22.29
C PRO A 124 -2.89 10.56 23.37
N TYR A 125 -3.51 11.67 22.96
CA TYR A 125 -4.57 12.33 23.70
C TYR A 125 -5.84 11.47 23.64
N TYR A 126 -6.29 10.96 24.78
CA TYR A 126 -7.59 10.31 24.92
C TYR A 126 -8.70 11.37 24.95
N PRO A 127 -9.77 11.25 24.14
CA PRO A 127 -10.99 12.02 24.37
C PRO A 127 -11.77 11.44 25.55
N PRO A 128 -12.45 12.27 26.38
CA PRO A 128 -13.28 11.77 27.47
C PRO A 128 -14.55 11.09 26.93
N VAL A 129 -14.86 9.92 27.49
CA VAL A 129 -16.12 9.20 27.29
C VAL A 129 -17.23 9.96 28.02
N VAL A 130 -18.22 10.45 27.27
CA VAL A 130 -19.48 10.97 27.83
C VAL A 130 -20.40 9.78 28.09
N VAL A 131 -20.65 9.50 29.36
CA VAL A 131 -21.69 8.58 29.83
C VAL A 131 -23.03 9.31 29.76
N ILE A 132 -23.96 8.80 28.94
CA ILE A 132 -25.36 9.24 28.96
C ILE A 132 -26.12 8.27 29.85
N ASP A 133 -26.44 8.72 31.07
CA ASP A 133 -27.46 8.10 31.91
C ASP A 133 -28.85 8.37 31.31
N ARG A 134 -29.68 7.31 31.22
CA ARG A 134 -31.13 7.46 31.09
C ARG A 134 -31.82 6.50 32.04
N SER A 135 -32.37 7.07 33.11
CA SER A 135 -33.30 6.43 34.02
C SER A 135 -34.72 6.42 33.47
N SER A 136 -35.48 5.47 34.00
CA SER A 136 -36.84 5.00 33.71
C SER A 136 -38.00 5.98 33.97
N ASN A 137 -39.12 5.87 33.27
CA ASN A 137 -40.33 5.13 33.72
C ASN A 137 -41.59 5.39 32.86
N THR A 138 -42.33 4.29 32.66
CA THR A 138 -43.79 4.07 32.45
C THR A 138 -44.76 5.25 32.26
N SER A 139 -45.67 5.11 31.30
CA SER A 139 -47.14 5.05 31.56
C SER A 139 -47.93 4.50 30.37
N ASN A 140 -48.99 3.76 30.70
CA ASN A 140 -50.00 3.19 29.80
C ASN A 140 -51.04 4.24 29.35
N ASP A 141 -51.84 3.78 28.38
CA ASP A 141 -53.15 4.27 27.91
C ASP A 141 -53.20 5.31 26.78
N ASP A 142 -53.67 4.84 25.61
CA ASP A 142 -54.82 5.40 24.89
C ASP A 142 -55.12 4.56 23.61
N LYS A 143 -56.00 3.56 23.75
CA LYS A 143 -56.39 2.58 22.71
C LYS A 143 -57.12 3.17 21.47
N LYS A 144 -57.17 4.49 21.29
CA LYS A 144 -57.79 5.14 20.11
C LYS A 144 -56.88 6.12 19.34
N LYS A 145 -55.69 6.45 19.85
CA LYS A 145 -54.63 7.17 19.08
C LYS A 145 -53.65 6.21 18.41
N ASN A 146 -53.61 4.97 18.86
CA ASN A 146 -52.68 3.95 18.38
C ASN A 146 -52.83 3.63 16.89
N ASP A 147 -54.02 3.71 16.30
CA ASP A 147 -54.19 3.38 14.88
C ASP A 147 -53.54 4.43 13.97
N MET A 148 -53.58 5.70 14.37
CA MET A 148 -52.93 6.80 13.63
C MET A 148 -51.41 6.75 13.79
N PHE A 149 -50.90 6.53 15.02
CA PHE A 149 -49.46 6.37 15.25
C PHE A 149 -48.91 5.07 14.64
N ALA A 150 -49.67 3.98 14.64
CA ALA A 150 -49.30 2.73 13.98
C ALA A 150 -49.25 2.91 12.46
N SER A 151 -50.24 3.58 11.86
CA SER A 151 -50.22 3.87 10.42
C SER A 151 -49.04 4.78 10.01
N LEU A 152 -48.71 5.78 10.84
CA LEU A 152 -47.57 6.67 10.62
C LEU A 152 -46.23 5.93 10.81
N ALA A 153 -46.14 5.03 11.79
CA ALA A 153 -44.98 4.18 12.01
C ALA A 153 -44.77 3.19 10.85
N ILE A 154 -45.84 2.59 10.33
CA ILE A 154 -45.79 1.71 9.15
C ILE A 154 -45.33 2.50 7.92
N LEU A 155 -45.89 3.70 7.69
CA LEU A 155 -45.47 4.58 6.60
C LEU A 155 -43.98 4.94 6.71
N GLY A 156 -43.52 5.30 7.91
CA GLY A 156 -42.12 5.59 8.20
C GLY A 156 -41.20 4.40 7.95
N LEU A 157 -41.64 3.19 8.36
CA LEU A 157 -40.89 1.95 8.16
C LEU A 157 -40.80 1.59 6.68
N VAL A 158 -41.89 1.74 5.92
CA VAL A 158 -41.89 1.54 4.46
C VAL A 158 -40.93 2.51 3.78
N LEU A 159 -40.96 3.79 4.16
CA LEU A 159 -40.08 4.81 3.57
C LEU A 159 -38.60 4.54 3.90
N PHE A 160 -38.32 4.12 5.14
CA PHE A 160 -36.99 3.66 5.54
C PHE A 160 -36.55 2.42 4.76
N ALA A 161 -37.42 1.44 4.59
CA ALA A 161 -37.13 0.23 3.83
C ALA A 161 -36.79 0.54 2.37
N VAL A 162 -37.55 1.42 1.71
CA VAL A 162 -37.27 1.86 0.34
C VAL A 162 -35.93 2.57 0.24
N ALA A 163 -35.63 3.49 1.17
CA ALA A 163 -34.35 4.18 1.22
C ALA A 163 -33.18 3.20 1.44
N ALA A 164 -33.31 2.27 2.38
CA ALA A 164 -32.33 1.24 2.66
C ALA A 164 -32.11 0.31 1.46
N THR A 165 -33.19 -0.11 0.78
CA THR A 165 -33.11 -0.90 -0.46
C THR A 165 -32.38 -0.11 -1.55
N GLY A 166 -32.63 1.19 -1.71
CA GLY A 166 -31.91 2.04 -2.66
C GLY A 166 -30.40 2.10 -2.39
N ILE A 167 -30.00 2.25 -1.12
CA ILE A 167 -28.60 2.21 -0.70
C ILE A 167 -27.99 0.83 -0.98
N ALA A 168 -28.73 -0.25 -0.71
CA ALA A 168 -28.30 -1.62 -0.97
C ALA A 168 -28.10 -1.90 -2.46
N VAL A 169 -29.03 -1.46 -3.32
CA VAL A 169 -28.87 -1.57 -4.79
C VAL A 169 -27.63 -0.81 -5.25
N TYR A 170 -27.43 0.41 -4.76
CA TYR A 170 -26.24 1.19 -5.09
C TYR A 170 -24.95 0.46 -4.66
N TYR A 171 -24.93 -0.12 -3.46
CA TYR A 171 -23.80 -0.93 -2.98
C TYR A 171 -23.54 -2.14 -3.89
N LEU A 172 -24.58 -2.91 -4.23
CA LEU A 172 -24.45 -4.08 -5.11
C LEU A 172 -23.97 -3.69 -6.51
N LEU A 173 -24.50 -2.61 -7.10
CA LEU A 173 -24.04 -2.11 -8.40
C LEU A 173 -22.59 -1.66 -8.37
N LYS A 174 -22.17 -0.99 -7.28
CA LYS A 174 -20.77 -0.58 -7.08
C LYS A 174 -19.86 -1.81 -7.01
N GLU A 175 -20.24 -2.84 -6.27
CA GLU A 175 -19.47 -4.07 -6.12
C GLU A 175 -19.40 -4.87 -7.43
N ILE A 176 -20.51 -4.93 -8.19
CA ILE A 176 -20.54 -5.52 -9.53
C ILE A 176 -19.58 -4.75 -10.46
N SER A 177 -19.64 -3.42 -10.47
CA SER A 177 -18.74 -2.60 -11.30
C SER A 177 -17.27 -2.83 -10.96
N HIS A 178 -16.93 -2.97 -9.68
CA HIS A 178 -15.55 -3.23 -9.24
C HIS A 178 -15.08 -4.64 -9.65
N ASN A 179 -15.93 -5.64 -9.54
CA ASN A 179 -15.62 -7.00 -9.98
C ASN A 179 -15.53 -7.12 -11.51
N MET A 180 -16.39 -6.43 -12.27
CA MET A 180 -16.30 -6.34 -13.73
C MET A 180 -14.99 -5.69 -14.19
N GLU A 181 -14.55 -4.64 -13.50
CA GLU A 181 -13.26 -4.00 -13.77
C GLU A 181 -12.11 -5.02 -13.58
N ARG A 182 -12.14 -5.79 -12.49
CA ARG A 182 -11.15 -6.86 -12.23
C ARG A 182 -11.14 -7.96 -13.29
N PHE A 183 -12.31 -8.34 -13.81
CA PHE A 183 -12.41 -9.27 -14.93
C PHE A 183 -11.78 -8.73 -16.20
N THR A 184 -12.07 -7.47 -16.54
CA THR A 184 -11.61 -6.84 -17.78
C THR A 184 -10.09 -6.71 -17.82
N TYR A 185 -9.46 -6.40 -16.68
CA TYR A 185 -8.01 -6.20 -16.57
C TYR A 185 -7.25 -7.42 -16.04
N ASN A 186 -7.92 -8.56 -15.86
CA ASN A 186 -7.35 -9.79 -15.29
C ASN A 186 -6.67 -9.57 -13.92
N GLU A 187 -7.19 -8.63 -13.12
CA GLU A 187 -6.70 -8.27 -11.78
C GLU A 187 -7.42 -9.14 -10.74
N GLY A 188 -7.09 -10.44 -10.69
CA GLY A 188 -7.73 -11.38 -9.76
C GLY A 188 -9.10 -11.87 -10.24
N TRP A 189 -9.19 -12.35 -11.48
CA TRP A 189 -10.42 -12.86 -12.09
C TRP A 189 -11.18 -13.87 -11.23
N PHE A 190 -10.46 -14.76 -10.53
CA PHE A 190 -11.09 -15.76 -9.66
C PHE A 190 -11.75 -15.12 -8.42
N GLN A 191 -11.13 -14.07 -7.87
CA GLN A 191 -11.73 -13.31 -6.78
C GLN A 191 -13.02 -12.63 -7.25
N ALA A 192 -12.98 -11.97 -8.40
CA ALA A 192 -14.15 -11.32 -8.99
C ALA A 192 -15.27 -12.34 -9.33
N ALA A 193 -14.91 -13.49 -9.90
CA ALA A 193 -15.84 -14.56 -10.22
C ALA A 193 -16.55 -15.10 -8.98
N THR A 194 -15.80 -15.39 -7.94
CA THR A 194 -16.36 -15.92 -6.69
C THR A 194 -17.28 -14.91 -6.00
N SER A 195 -16.93 -13.62 -6.01
CA SER A 195 -17.79 -12.56 -5.47
C SER A 195 -19.08 -12.36 -6.28
N MET A 196 -19.02 -12.40 -7.62
CA MET A 196 -20.22 -12.29 -8.47
C MET A 196 -21.11 -13.54 -8.36
N CYS A 197 -20.52 -14.73 -8.30
CA CYS A 197 -21.25 -15.98 -8.08
C CYS A 197 -21.91 -16.01 -6.70
N SER A 198 -21.23 -15.53 -5.65
CA SER A 198 -21.81 -15.48 -4.31
C SER A 198 -22.96 -14.47 -4.24
N MET A 199 -22.85 -13.31 -4.89
CA MET A 199 -23.98 -12.38 -5.03
C MET A 199 -25.19 -13.03 -5.68
N ALA A 200 -25.00 -13.75 -6.80
CA ALA A 200 -26.10 -14.44 -7.49
C ALA A 200 -26.71 -15.55 -6.62
N ALA A 201 -25.86 -16.33 -5.93
CA ALA A 201 -26.30 -17.37 -5.02
C ALA A 201 -27.08 -16.80 -3.83
N PHE A 202 -26.62 -15.69 -3.24
CA PHE A 202 -27.32 -15.02 -2.15
C PHE A 202 -28.60 -14.33 -2.60
N ALA A 203 -28.65 -13.79 -3.83
CA ALA A 203 -29.88 -13.26 -4.41
C ALA A 203 -30.93 -14.36 -4.58
N PHE A 204 -30.53 -15.50 -5.13
CA PHE A 204 -31.41 -16.65 -5.25
C PHE A 204 -31.87 -17.18 -3.89
N ALA A 205 -30.93 -17.39 -2.96
CA ALA A 205 -31.22 -17.89 -1.64
C ALA A 205 -32.13 -16.93 -0.85
N SER A 206 -31.83 -15.62 -0.83
CA SER A 206 -32.66 -14.66 -0.11
C SER A 206 -34.04 -14.53 -0.75
N SER A 207 -34.14 -14.56 -2.08
CA SER A 207 -35.43 -14.55 -2.78
C SER A 207 -36.26 -15.77 -2.41
N TRP A 208 -35.64 -16.95 -2.38
CA TRP A 208 -36.30 -18.19 -1.97
C TRP A 208 -36.77 -18.12 -0.51
N PHE A 209 -35.88 -17.73 0.42
CA PHE A 209 -36.22 -17.61 1.84
C PHE A 209 -37.31 -16.55 2.09
N CYS A 210 -37.22 -15.37 1.47
CA CYS A 210 -38.24 -14.34 1.61
C CYS A 210 -39.58 -14.82 1.03
N SER A 211 -39.56 -15.51 -0.11
CA SER A 211 -40.79 -16.04 -0.70
C SER A 211 -41.43 -17.12 0.17
N ALA A 212 -40.64 -18.04 0.74
CA ALA A 212 -41.14 -19.13 1.56
C ALA A 212 -41.70 -18.67 2.91
N PHE A 213 -41.05 -17.68 3.56
CA PHE A 213 -41.39 -17.29 4.93
C PHE A 213 -42.11 -15.95 5.06
N LEU A 214 -41.90 -14.99 4.14
CA LEU A 214 -42.47 -13.64 4.25
C LEU A 214 -43.73 -13.43 3.43
N THR A 215 -43.98 -14.22 2.37
CA THR A 215 -45.16 -14.02 1.52
C THR A 215 -46.48 -14.13 2.29
N SER A 216 -46.63 -15.15 3.13
CA SER A 216 -47.83 -15.36 3.94
C SER A 216 -48.08 -14.25 4.99
N PRO A 217 -47.10 -13.90 5.85
CA PRO A 217 -47.31 -12.82 6.83
C PRO A 217 -47.46 -11.44 6.16
N LEU A 218 -46.74 -11.16 5.07
CA LEU A 218 -46.91 -9.90 4.33
C LEU A 218 -48.26 -9.79 3.65
N SER A 219 -48.78 -10.88 3.08
CA SER A 219 -50.12 -10.89 2.47
C SER A 219 -51.20 -10.68 3.52
N THR A 220 -51.06 -11.34 4.68
CA THR A 220 -51.97 -11.17 5.82
C THR A 220 -51.96 -9.73 6.33
N LEU A 221 -50.76 -9.12 6.44
CA LEU A 221 -50.60 -7.73 6.84
C LEU A 221 -51.21 -6.76 5.81
N ALA A 222 -51.00 -7.00 4.51
CA ALA A 222 -51.58 -6.19 3.45
C ALA A 222 -53.12 -6.25 3.42
N ILE A 223 -53.69 -7.43 3.68
CA ILE A 223 -55.15 -7.61 3.84
C ILE A 223 -55.64 -6.84 5.07
N SER A 224 -54.92 -6.92 6.20
CA SER A 224 -55.29 -6.20 7.43
C SER A 224 -55.24 -4.68 7.30
N LEU A 225 -54.39 -4.17 6.40
CA LEU A 225 -54.28 -2.74 6.09
C LEU A 225 -55.30 -2.27 5.04
N GLY A 226 -56.18 -3.16 4.55
CA GLY A 226 -57.21 -2.80 3.56
C GLY A 226 -56.65 -2.45 2.19
N MET A 227 -55.45 -2.93 1.84
CA MET A 227 -54.86 -2.67 0.52
C MET A 227 -55.67 -3.36 -0.58
N ALA A 228 -56.01 -2.62 -1.64
CA ALA A 228 -56.79 -3.14 -2.77
C ALA A 228 -56.10 -4.33 -3.47
N ASN A 229 -54.76 -4.35 -3.49
CA ASN A 229 -53.95 -5.41 -4.11
C ASN A 229 -52.92 -5.97 -3.10
N PRO A 230 -53.31 -6.94 -2.24
CA PRO A 230 -52.41 -7.49 -1.23
C PRO A 230 -51.25 -8.30 -1.83
N LEU A 231 -51.47 -8.92 -2.99
CA LEU A 231 -50.44 -9.68 -3.70
C LEU A 231 -49.26 -8.80 -4.15
N SER A 232 -49.54 -7.61 -4.69
CA SER A 232 -48.46 -6.69 -5.12
C SER A 232 -47.67 -6.15 -3.93
N ALA A 233 -48.33 -5.91 -2.79
CA ALA A 233 -47.67 -5.47 -1.57
C ALA A 233 -46.74 -6.56 -1.01
N ALA A 234 -47.20 -7.81 -1.00
CA ALA A 234 -46.40 -8.95 -0.57
C ALA A 234 -45.18 -9.16 -1.48
N MET A 235 -45.38 -9.14 -2.80
CA MET A 235 -44.28 -9.26 -3.77
C MET A 235 -43.26 -8.14 -3.63
N PHE A 236 -43.71 -6.90 -3.47
CA PHE A 236 -42.81 -5.76 -3.25
C PHE A 236 -41.98 -5.92 -1.97
N GLY A 237 -42.62 -6.32 -0.87
CA GLY A 237 -41.92 -6.60 0.39
C GLY A 237 -40.88 -7.72 0.25
N VAL A 238 -41.23 -8.81 -0.44
CA VAL A 238 -40.30 -9.92 -0.72
C VAL A 238 -39.10 -9.43 -1.53
N VAL A 239 -39.29 -8.61 -2.56
CA VAL A 239 -38.21 -8.05 -3.37
C VAL A 239 -37.29 -7.15 -2.54
N CYS A 240 -37.85 -6.21 -1.76
CA CYS A 240 -37.08 -5.33 -0.89
C CYS A 240 -36.26 -6.10 0.14
N CYS A 241 -36.87 -7.07 0.83
CA CYS A 241 -36.19 -7.93 1.80
C CYS A 241 -35.10 -8.78 1.14
N SER A 242 -35.33 -9.26 -0.08
CA SER A 242 -34.34 -10.04 -0.83
C SER A 242 -33.12 -9.21 -1.21
N ILE A 243 -33.31 -7.99 -1.71
CA ILE A 243 -32.20 -7.08 -2.03
C ILE A 243 -31.38 -6.76 -0.79
N LEU A 244 -32.04 -6.45 0.34
CA LEU A 244 -31.38 -6.19 1.61
C LEU A 244 -30.60 -7.42 2.12
N GLY A 245 -31.22 -8.60 2.07
CA GLY A 245 -30.59 -9.86 2.44
C GLY A 245 -29.37 -10.18 1.58
N THR A 246 -29.48 -9.97 0.26
CA THR A 246 -28.38 -10.14 -0.69
C THR A 246 -27.23 -9.20 -0.38
N ALA A 247 -27.52 -7.90 -0.15
CA ALA A 247 -26.50 -6.92 0.16
C ALA A 247 -25.78 -7.24 1.48
N ALA A 248 -26.52 -7.62 2.53
CA ALA A 248 -25.95 -8.01 3.81
C ALA A 248 -25.07 -9.28 3.69
N ALA A 249 -25.56 -10.32 3.01
CA ALA A 249 -24.80 -11.55 2.80
C ALA A 249 -23.54 -11.31 1.96
N THR A 250 -23.64 -10.49 0.91
CA THR A 250 -22.51 -10.10 0.06
C THR A 250 -21.47 -9.35 0.87
N PHE A 251 -21.89 -8.38 1.70
CA PHE A 251 -21.00 -7.64 2.58
C PHE A 251 -20.21 -8.56 3.53
N ILE A 252 -20.91 -9.49 4.19
CA ILE A 252 -20.26 -10.47 5.08
C ILE A 252 -19.28 -11.35 4.31
N PHE A 253 -19.67 -11.82 3.12
CA PHE A 253 -18.82 -12.66 2.28
C PHE A 253 -17.55 -11.91 1.84
N THR A 254 -17.66 -10.63 1.45
CA THR A 254 -16.51 -9.80 1.11
C THR A 254 -15.54 -9.65 2.30
N LEU A 255 -16.04 -9.49 3.53
CA LEU A 255 -15.19 -9.46 4.73
C LEU A 255 -14.43 -10.77 4.96
N ILE A 256 -15.12 -11.91 4.77
CA ILE A 256 -14.50 -13.23 4.89
C ILE A 256 -13.42 -13.41 3.83
N GLN A 257 -13.74 -13.07 2.58
CA GLN A 257 -12.83 -13.20 1.45
C GLN A 257 -11.59 -12.31 1.62
N GLN A 258 -11.76 -11.06 2.07
CA GLN A 258 -10.64 -10.16 2.40
C GLN A 258 -9.76 -10.74 3.50
N LYS A 259 -10.36 -11.31 4.55
CA LYS A 259 -9.59 -11.94 5.64
C LYS A 259 -8.80 -13.15 5.15
N MET A 260 -9.39 -13.98 4.28
CA MET A 260 -8.69 -15.11 3.67
C MET A 260 -7.52 -14.64 2.80
N LEU A 261 -7.76 -13.65 1.92
CA LEU A 261 -6.73 -13.11 1.04
C LEU A 261 -5.56 -12.48 1.80
N LYS A 262 -5.87 -11.72 2.86
CA LYS A 262 -4.88 -11.12 3.76
C LYS A 262 -4.00 -12.18 4.44
N ASN A 263 -4.60 -13.27 4.88
CA ASN A 263 -3.87 -14.36 5.53
C ASN A 263 -3.05 -15.18 4.53
N SER A 264 -3.54 -15.37 3.31
CA SER A 264 -2.82 -16.11 2.26
C SER A 264 -1.69 -15.30 1.63
N ASN A 265 -1.74 -13.97 1.66
CA ASN A 265 -0.76 -13.09 1.02
C ASN A 265 -0.26 -12.00 2.00
N PRO A 266 0.46 -12.37 3.08
CA PRO A 266 0.95 -11.40 4.08
C PRO A 266 2.02 -10.45 3.52
N ASP A 267 2.67 -10.83 2.42
CA ASP A 267 3.80 -10.14 1.80
C ASP A 267 3.42 -9.28 0.59
N ALA A 268 2.13 -9.19 0.26
CA ALA A 268 1.63 -8.37 -0.83
C ALA A 268 1.65 -6.87 -0.50
N LEU A 269 1.70 -6.04 -1.54
CA LEU A 269 1.68 -4.57 -1.41
C LEU A 269 0.44 -4.04 -0.64
N ASP A 270 -0.71 -4.61 -0.97
CA ASP A 270 -1.99 -4.40 -0.31
C ASP A 270 -2.56 -5.76 0.06
N ALA A 271 -2.65 -6.05 1.35
CA ALA A 271 -3.10 -7.36 1.83
C ALA A 271 -4.60 -7.59 1.54
N ASN A 272 -5.38 -6.53 1.33
CA ASN A 272 -6.80 -6.64 0.98
C ASN A 272 -7.01 -6.79 -0.54
N ASP A 273 -6.01 -6.46 -1.36
CA ASP A 273 -6.07 -6.52 -2.82
C ASP A 273 -4.70 -6.92 -3.42
N PRO A 274 -4.24 -8.17 -3.17
CA PRO A 274 -2.89 -8.57 -3.50
C PRO A 274 -2.64 -8.55 -5.02
N TYR A 275 -3.58 -9.05 -5.81
CA TYR A 275 -3.37 -9.27 -7.25
C TYR A 275 -3.36 -7.98 -8.09
N ARG A 276 -3.91 -6.89 -7.58
CA ARG A 276 -4.08 -5.66 -8.35
C ARG A 276 -2.76 -4.93 -8.59
N TYR A 277 -1.90 -4.91 -7.58
CA TYR A 277 -0.65 -4.14 -7.58
C TYR A 277 0.61 -4.97 -7.79
N ILE A 278 0.48 -6.31 -7.83
CA ILE A 278 1.60 -7.21 -8.13
C ILE A 278 1.92 -7.16 -9.63
N ILE A 279 3.22 -7.13 -9.94
CA ILE A 279 3.75 -7.38 -11.28
C ILE A 279 4.02 -8.88 -11.39
N SER A 280 3.38 -9.56 -12.33
CA SER A 280 3.63 -11.00 -12.54
C SER A 280 5.03 -11.23 -13.12
N PRO A 281 5.65 -12.40 -12.92
CA PRO A 281 6.94 -12.71 -13.54
C PRO A 281 6.94 -12.55 -15.07
N SER A 282 5.82 -12.91 -15.71
CA SER A 282 5.62 -12.69 -17.15
C SER A 282 5.54 -11.22 -17.54
N GLN A 283 5.02 -10.36 -16.66
CA GLN A 283 5.03 -8.91 -16.87
C GLN A 283 6.43 -8.33 -16.63
N GLU A 284 7.19 -8.83 -15.65
CA GLU A 284 8.59 -8.46 -15.46
C GLU A 284 9.40 -8.73 -16.75
N GLU A 285 9.24 -9.91 -17.35
CA GLU A 285 9.92 -10.29 -18.60
C GLU A 285 9.49 -9.41 -19.79
N ALA A 286 8.18 -9.13 -19.95
CA ALA A 286 7.68 -8.24 -20.99
C ALA A 286 8.16 -6.79 -20.83
N LEU A 287 8.30 -6.31 -19.60
CA LEU A 287 8.87 -4.99 -19.32
C LEU A 287 10.35 -4.95 -19.65
N GLU A 288 11.08 -6.02 -19.34
CA GLU A 288 12.50 -6.14 -19.71
C GLU A 288 12.71 -6.14 -21.22
N GLU A 289 11.85 -6.83 -21.99
CA GLU A 289 11.86 -6.81 -23.46
C GLU A 289 11.64 -5.40 -24.02
N LYS A 290 10.74 -4.63 -23.39
CA LYS A 290 10.46 -3.22 -23.72
C LYS A 290 11.53 -2.24 -23.22
N ARG A 291 12.62 -2.72 -22.61
CA ARG A 291 13.66 -1.89 -21.97
C ARG A 291 13.09 -0.96 -20.88
N ILE A 292 12.18 -1.47 -20.07
CA ILE A 292 11.64 -0.78 -18.90
C ILE A 292 12.20 -1.45 -17.64
N ASN A 293 12.66 -0.67 -16.66
CA ASN A 293 13.21 -1.18 -15.41
C ASN A 293 12.07 -1.62 -14.47
N PRO A 294 11.92 -2.92 -14.18
CA PRO A 294 10.82 -3.42 -13.36
C PRO A 294 10.88 -2.90 -11.91
N VAL A 295 12.07 -2.60 -11.38
CA VAL A 295 12.23 -2.02 -10.03
C VAL A 295 11.66 -0.60 -9.97
N ALA A 296 11.89 0.20 -11.01
CA ALA A 296 11.35 1.55 -11.10
C ALA A 296 9.82 1.54 -11.21
N VAL A 297 9.27 0.63 -12.00
CA VAL A 297 7.82 0.43 -12.11
C VAL A 297 7.22 0.04 -10.75
N LYS A 298 7.85 -0.87 -9.99
CA LYS A 298 7.37 -1.24 -8.64
C LYS A 298 7.32 -0.05 -7.70
N LEU A 299 8.38 0.76 -7.65
CA LEU A 299 8.42 1.97 -6.83
C LEU A 299 7.37 2.99 -7.25
N ALA A 300 7.15 3.16 -8.56
CA ALA A 300 6.11 4.05 -9.08
C ALA A 300 4.69 3.57 -8.69
N ILE A 301 4.43 2.25 -8.75
CA ILE A 301 3.15 1.67 -8.29
C ILE A 301 2.96 1.88 -6.79
N ILE A 302 4.01 1.71 -5.98
CA ILE A 302 3.98 1.98 -4.54
C ILE A 302 3.64 3.45 -4.28
N ALA A 303 4.30 4.37 -4.98
CA ALA A 303 4.07 5.80 -4.86
C ALA A 303 2.63 6.19 -5.22
N LEU A 304 2.12 5.70 -6.35
CA LEU A 304 0.73 5.92 -6.76
C LEU A 304 -0.27 5.34 -5.74
N ARG A 305 0.05 4.20 -5.13
CA ARG A 305 -0.76 3.61 -4.06
C ARG A 305 -0.77 4.44 -2.79
N ALA A 306 0.35 5.04 -2.43
CA ALA A 306 0.45 5.97 -1.30
C ALA A 306 -0.46 7.19 -1.52
N GLU A 307 -0.42 7.79 -2.72
CA GLU A 307 -1.28 8.93 -3.09
C GLU A 307 -2.78 8.56 -3.05
N MET A 308 -3.14 7.30 -3.38
CA MET A 308 -4.51 6.82 -3.23
C MET A 308 -4.95 6.61 -1.77
N SER A 309 -4.00 6.40 -0.85
CA SER A 309 -4.26 6.14 0.57
C SER A 309 -4.30 7.41 1.44
N GLU A 310 -3.61 8.49 1.05
CA GLU A 310 -3.61 9.72 1.84
C GLU A 310 -5.01 10.34 1.96
N GLU A 311 -5.45 10.52 3.20
CA GLU A 311 -6.76 11.02 3.59
C GLU A 311 -6.86 12.52 3.34
N GLN A 312 -7.38 12.94 2.19
CA GLN A 312 -7.90 14.30 2.06
C GLN A 312 -9.23 14.45 2.84
N PRO A 313 -9.46 15.60 3.51
CA PRO A 313 -10.57 15.78 4.44
C PRO A 313 -11.93 15.54 3.78
N MET A 314 -12.77 14.83 4.51
CA MET A 314 -13.94 14.06 4.08
C MET A 314 -15.15 14.88 3.57
N HIS A 315 -15.01 16.19 3.36
CA HIS A 315 -16.16 17.10 3.30
C HIS A 315 -16.55 17.61 1.91
N ARG A 316 -15.86 17.21 0.82
CA ARG A 316 -16.23 17.78 -0.50
C ARG A 316 -16.16 16.90 -1.76
N LEU A 317 -15.70 15.64 -1.74
CA LEU A 317 -15.19 15.05 -3.00
C LEU A 317 -15.37 13.52 -3.17
N TRP A 318 -16.59 12.99 -3.02
CA TRP A 318 -16.85 11.56 -3.36
C TRP A 318 -16.60 11.28 -4.86
N SER A 319 -16.99 12.19 -5.76
CA SER A 319 -16.76 12.05 -7.21
C SER A 319 -15.29 12.19 -7.61
N TRP A 320 -14.59 13.19 -7.05
CA TRP A 320 -13.19 13.45 -7.36
C TRP A 320 -12.26 12.36 -6.81
N ARG A 321 -12.51 11.83 -5.61
CA ARG A 321 -11.74 10.68 -5.09
C ARG A 321 -11.85 9.49 -6.04
N THR A 322 -13.06 9.23 -6.54
CA THR A 322 -13.30 8.16 -7.52
C THR A 322 -12.55 8.42 -8.83
N GLN A 323 -12.45 9.68 -9.28
CA GLN A 323 -11.70 10.03 -10.49
C GLN A 323 -10.18 9.92 -10.30
N VAL A 324 -9.63 10.38 -9.17
CA VAL A 324 -8.19 10.26 -8.87
C VAL A 324 -7.80 8.80 -8.71
N THR A 325 -8.59 8.02 -7.97
CA THR A 325 -8.33 6.57 -7.84
C THR A 325 -8.40 5.89 -9.21
N LYS A 326 -9.40 6.19 -10.05
CA LYS A 326 -9.47 5.63 -11.41
C LYS A 326 -8.28 6.04 -12.27
N LYS A 327 -7.90 7.33 -12.27
CA LYS A 327 -6.75 7.83 -13.02
C LYS A 327 -5.44 7.17 -12.58
N ASN A 328 -5.24 7.03 -11.27
CA ASN A 328 -4.04 6.38 -10.72
C ASN A 328 -4.04 4.88 -11.05
N MET A 329 -5.20 4.22 -10.99
CA MET A 329 -5.35 2.82 -11.41
C MET A 329 -5.05 2.61 -12.90
N ASP A 330 -5.56 3.48 -13.77
CA ASP A 330 -5.27 3.43 -15.21
C ASP A 330 -3.79 3.71 -15.50
N THR A 331 -3.16 4.59 -14.71
CA THR A 331 -1.71 4.84 -14.78
C THR A 331 -0.92 3.61 -14.36
N ILE A 332 -1.32 2.92 -13.28
CA ILE A 332 -0.72 1.64 -12.85
C ILE A 332 -0.85 0.59 -13.95
N ARG A 333 -2.00 0.49 -14.62
CA ARG A 333 -2.20 -0.46 -15.71
C ARG A 333 -1.27 -0.18 -16.89
N LYS A 334 -1.15 1.08 -17.31
CA LYS A 334 -0.24 1.50 -18.38
C LYS A 334 1.24 1.28 -18.04
N LEU A 335 1.60 1.49 -16.77
CA LEU A 335 2.92 1.16 -16.25
C LEU A 335 3.20 -0.34 -16.32
N LYS A 336 2.24 -1.19 -15.92
CA LYS A 336 2.37 -2.65 -15.95
C LYS A 336 2.42 -3.22 -17.37
N SER A 337 1.70 -2.62 -18.31
CA SER A 337 1.77 -3.00 -19.73
C SER A 337 3.03 -2.48 -20.42
N GLY A 338 3.75 -1.53 -19.82
CA GLY A 338 4.90 -0.87 -20.43
C GLY A 338 4.50 0.06 -21.57
N ASP A 339 3.32 0.68 -21.49
CA ASP A 339 2.86 1.71 -22.44
C ASP A 339 3.24 3.12 -21.98
N LEU A 340 3.77 3.25 -20.76
CA LEU A 340 4.08 4.52 -20.14
C LEU A 340 5.41 4.42 -19.42
N ASP A 341 6.31 5.34 -19.77
CA ASP A 341 7.70 5.31 -19.35
C ASP A 341 7.99 6.22 -18.16
N GLU A 342 7.20 7.28 -17.96
CA GLU A 342 7.43 8.28 -16.90
C GLU A 342 6.14 8.56 -16.11
N VAL A 343 6.22 8.52 -14.78
CA VAL A 343 5.09 8.84 -13.89
C VAL A 343 5.45 9.89 -12.86
N LYS A 344 4.65 10.95 -12.80
CA LYS A 344 4.73 11.97 -11.75
C LYS A 344 3.74 11.68 -10.63
N VAL A 345 4.24 11.59 -9.39
CA VAL A 345 3.47 11.43 -8.15
C VAL A 345 3.85 12.55 -7.19
N GLY A 346 2.99 13.55 -7.02
CA GLY A 346 3.29 14.76 -6.24
C GLY A 346 4.59 15.45 -6.70
N ASP A 347 5.56 15.52 -5.78
CA ASP A 347 6.91 16.09 -5.99
C ASP A 347 7.94 15.08 -6.53
N LEU A 348 7.55 13.83 -6.83
CA LEU A 348 8.41 12.78 -7.38
C LEU A 348 8.05 12.48 -8.85
N SER A 349 9.02 12.19 -9.70
CA SER A 349 8.80 11.73 -11.09
C SER A 349 9.68 10.54 -11.38
N PHE A 350 9.07 9.39 -11.57
CA PHE A 350 9.74 8.14 -11.83
C PHE A 350 9.91 7.97 -13.33
N ASP A 351 11.15 8.03 -13.80
CA ASP A 351 11.52 7.54 -15.12
C ASP A 351 11.79 6.03 -15.03
N CYS A 352 10.97 5.26 -15.74
CA CYS A 352 10.99 3.81 -15.74
C CYS A 352 11.83 3.23 -16.88
N ARG A 353 12.42 4.06 -17.76
CA ARG A 353 13.28 3.57 -18.84
C ARG A 353 14.51 2.86 -18.29
N LYS A 354 14.86 1.74 -18.91
CA LYS A 354 16.09 1.02 -18.62
C LYS A 354 17.20 1.69 -19.40
N TYR A 355 18.06 2.39 -18.69
CA TYR A 355 19.31 2.89 -19.25
C TYR A 355 20.30 1.74 -19.27
N ASP A 356 20.80 1.40 -20.46
CA ASP A 356 21.92 0.47 -20.63
C ASP A 356 23.16 1.15 -20.05
N VAL A 357 23.29 1.06 -18.74
CA VAL A 357 24.56 1.32 -18.10
C VAL A 357 25.48 0.22 -18.60
N VAL A 358 26.41 0.56 -19.48
CA VAL A 358 27.56 -0.28 -19.81
C VAL A 358 28.40 -0.39 -18.54
N SER A 359 27.96 -1.26 -17.63
CA SER A 359 28.67 -1.54 -16.40
C SER A 359 29.79 -2.51 -16.75
N SER A 360 30.89 -1.96 -17.22
CA SER A 360 32.17 -2.65 -17.11
C SER A 360 32.51 -2.73 -15.62
N TYR A 361 31.91 -3.70 -14.92
CA TYR A 361 32.42 -4.20 -13.66
C TYR A 361 33.76 -4.88 -13.96
N THR A 362 34.80 -4.10 -14.16
CA THR A 362 36.15 -4.57 -13.82
C THR A 362 36.12 -4.72 -12.31
N ALA A 363 35.96 -5.96 -11.84
CA ALA A 363 36.23 -6.32 -10.47
C ALA A 363 37.65 -5.79 -10.17
N TYR A 364 37.74 -4.70 -9.41
CA TYR A 364 39.00 -4.32 -8.83
C TYR A 364 39.42 -5.53 -7.98
N PRO A 365 40.56 -6.18 -8.25
CA PRO A 365 41.07 -7.19 -7.35
C PRO A 365 41.13 -6.53 -5.98
N ALA A 366 40.58 -7.19 -4.97
CA ALA A 366 40.58 -6.70 -3.61
C ALA A 366 42.05 -6.47 -3.19
N ALA A 367 42.53 -5.25 -3.38
CA ALA A 367 43.75 -4.77 -2.79
C ALA A 367 43.42 -4.57 -1.31
N TYR A 368 43.36 -5.69 -0.58
CA TYR A 368 43.73 -5.71 0.82
C TYR A 368 45.19 -5.26 0.87
N GLY A 369 45.41 -3.95 0.79
CA GLY A 369 46.60 -3.36 1.34
C GLY A 369 46.58 -3.73 2.80
N GLN A 370 47.36 -4.75 3.15
CA GLN A 370 47.79 -4.90 4.54
C GLN A 370 48.31 -3.51 4.94
N PRO A 371 47.82 -2.91 6.04
CA PRO A 371 48.50 -1.74 6.57
C PRO A 371 49.97 -2.13 6.74
N PRO A 372 50.94 -1.29 6.30
CA PRO A 372 52.35 -1.62 6.37
C PRO A 372 52.64 -2.10 7.79
N ALA A 373 53.16 -3.33 7.90
CA ALA A 373 53.50 -3.91 9.18
C ALA A 373 54.48 -2.95 9.87
N TYR A 374 54.00 -2.27 10.91
CA TYR A 374 54.86 -1.47 11.78
C TYR A 374 55.85 -2.44 12.41
N ASN A 375 57.10 -2.39 11.97
CA ASN A 375 58.17 -3.21 12.49
C ASN A 375 58.84 -2.42 13.63
N PRO A 376 58.56 -2.71 14.91
CA PRO A 376 59.05 -1.91 16.04
C PRO A 376 60.56 -2.06 16.31
N TYR A 377 61.31 -2.74 15.44
CA TYR A 377 62.74 -3.05 15.62
C TYR A 377 63.66 -2.44 14.54
N SER A 378 63.26 -1.36 13.87
CA SER A 378 64.23 -0.56 13.13
C SER A 378 65.10 0.25 14.11
N VAL A 379 66.10 -0.41 14.68
CA VAL A 379 67.18 0.23 15.43
C VAL A 379 67.90 1.20 14.48
N PRO A 380 68.08 2.48 14.84
CA PRO A 380 68.88 3.40 14.03
C PRO A 380 70.32 2.88 13.98
N SER A 381 70.81 2.55 12.78
CA SER A 381 72.23 2.28 12.59
C SER A 381 73.01 3.55 12.95
N ALA A 382 73.89 3.45 13.95
CA ALA A 382 74.76 4.54 14.37
C ALA A 382 75.59 5.05 13.18
N PRO A 383 75.85 6.37 13.10
CA PRO A 383 76.70 6.92 12.05
C PRO A 383 78.14 6.39 12.18
N PRO A 384 78.84 6.18 11.05
CA PRO A 384 80.21 5.68 11.05
C PRO A 384 81.15 6.65 11.78
N ALA A 385 82.01 6.10 12.63
CA ALA A 385 83.04 6.86 13.34
C ALA A 385 84.02 7.48 12.35
N ASP A 386 84.17 8.81 12.43
CA ASP A 386 85.10 9.60 11.63
C ASP A 386 86.53 9.40 12.16
N SER A 387 87.36 8.65 11.43
CA SER A 387 88.76 8.37 11.75
C SER A 387 89.70 9.49 11.29
N ARG A 388 89.37 10.73 11.63
CA ARG A 388 90.18 11.92 11.32
C ARG A 388 90.61 12.71 12.55
N PHE A 389 91.26 12.07 13.50
CA PHE A 389 92.20 12.77 14.38
C PHE A 389 93.35 11.83 14.74
N GLY A 390 94.44 11.96 13.99
CA GLY A 390 95.77 11.56 14.42
C GLY A 390 96.59 12.82 14.67
N ILE A 391 97.05 12.99 15.91
CA ILE A 391 98.35 13.57 16.29
C ILE A 391 98.84 12.78 17.49
#